data_AF-A0A381VM08-F1
#
_entry.id   AF-A0A381VM08-F1
#
_cell.length_a   1.000
_cell.length_b   1.000
_cell.length_c   1.000
_cell.angle_alpha   90.00
_cell.angle_beta   90.00
_cell.angle_gamma   90.00
#
_symmetry.space_group_name_H-M   'P 1'
#
loop_
_entity.id
_entity.type
_entity.pdbx_description
1 polymer ?
#
loop_
_entity_poly.entity_id
_entity_poly.type
_entity_poly.pdbx_seq_one_letter_code
_entity_poly.pdbx_strand_id
1 'polypeptide(L)' 'MRAVEDRFTDIQDQLTVVEDGRGGMPGFRGRYTTVEIEAVVRYTREVL' A
#
# COMPACT_ATOMS: atom_id res chain seq x y z
N MET A 1 4.81 17.71 -0.64
CA MET A 1 4.34 16.33 -0.85
C MET A 1 2.91 16.24 -0.32
N ARG A 2 2.00 15.51 -0.97
CA ARG A 2 0.79 15.04 -0.28
C ARG A 2 1.16 13.72 0.40
N ALA A 3 0.83 13.58 1.67
CA ALA A 3 1.11 12.36 2.41
C ALA A 3 0.31 11.20 1.82
N VAL A 4 0.80 9.97 1.97
CA VAL A 4 0.11 8.79 1.41
C VAL A 4 -1.27 8.60 2.06
N GLU A 5 -1.40 8.97 3.34
CA GLU A 5 -2.67 9.03 4.07
C GLU A 5 -3.71 9.97 3.46
N ASP A 6 -3.30 11.12 2.89
CA ASP A 6 -4.21 12.04 2.22
C ASP A 6 -4.77 11.45 0.91
N ARG A 7 -3.96 10.60 0.25
CA ARG A 7 -4.32 9.95 -1.01
C ARG A 7 -5.16 8.70 -0.80
N PHE A 8 -4.94 8.00 0.30
CA PHE A 8 -5.64 6.80 0.70
C PHE A 8 -6.13 6.98 2.14
N THR A 9 -7.29 7.63 2.29
CA THR A 9 -7.88 7.86 3.62
C THR A 9 -8.11 6.53 4.33
N ASP A 10 -8.60 5.52 3.62
CA ASP A 10 -8.64 4.14 4.10
C ASP A 10 -7.33 3.39 3.77
N ILE A 11 -6.78 2.71 4.77
CA ILE A 11 -5.62 1.83 4.59
C ILE A 11 -5.95 0.63 3.69
N GLN A 12 -7.20 0.16 3.68
CA GLN A 12 -7.65 -0.95 2.83
C GLN A 12 -7.59 -0.59 1.34
N ASP A 13 -7.85 0.67 0.98
CA ASP A 13 -7.71 1.14 -0.39
C ASP A 13 -6.25 1.10 -0.85
N GLN A 14 -5.32 1.46 0.04
CA GLN A 14 -3.89 1.40 -0.23
C GLN A 14 -3.42 -0.06 -0.34
N LEU A 15 -3.83 -0.92 0.59
CA LEU A 15 -3.53 -2.36 0.58
C LEU A 15 -3.98 -3.00 -0.74
N THR A 16 -5.21 -2.73 -1.17
CA THR A 16 -5.75 -3.25 -2.44
C THR A 16 -4.88 -2.83 -3.62
N VAL A 17 -4.44 -1.56 -3.68
CA VAL A 17 -3.55 -1.08 -4.75
C VAL A 17 -2.17 -1.74 -4.71
N VAL A 18 -1.61 -2.00 -3.53
CA VAL A 18 -0.29 -2.66 -3.41
C VAL A 18 -0.39 -4.15 -3.74
N GLU A 19 -1.46 -4.80 -3.33
CA GLU A 19 -1.70 -6.21 -3.63
C GLU A 19 -1.95 -6.44 -5.12
N ASP A 20 -2.89 -5.70 -5.71
CA ASP A 20 -3.35 -5.93 -7.07
C ASP A 20 -2.57 -5.14 -8.13
N GLY A 21 -1.87 -4.09 -7.69
CA GLY A 21 -1.28 -3.12 -8.61
C GLY A 21 -2.32 -2.15 -9.16
N ARG A 22 -1.85 -1.07 -9.77
CA ARG A 22 -2.73 -0.11 -10.45
C ARG A 22 -1.98 0.63 -11.55
N GLY A 23 -2.53 0.59 -12.77
CA GLY A 23 -1.88 1.18 -13.94
C GLY A 23 -0.54 0.51 -14.23
N GLY A 24 0.55 1.28 -14.26
CA GLY A 24 1.91 0.76 -14.47
C GLY A 24 2.58 0.19 -13.22
N MET A 25 1.96 0.29 -12.04
CA MET A 25 2.49 -0.30 -10.82
C MET A 25 2.13 -1.80 -10.77
N PRO A 26 3.11 -2.71 -10.66
CA PRO A 26 2.83 -4.13 -10.51
C PRO A 26 2.17 -4.43 -9.15
N GLY A 27 1.31 -5.43 -9.14
CA GLY A 27 0.79 -6.01 -7.91
C GLY A 27 1.80 -6.93 -7.24
N PHE A 28 1.72 -7.02 -5.92
CA PHE A 28 2.62 -7.81 -5.09
C PHE A 28 1.95 -8.99 -4.40
N ARG A 29 0.64 -9.21 -4.62
CA ARG A 29 -0.05 -10.41 -4.13
C ARG A 29 0.68 -11.68 -4.61
N GLY A 30 0.92 -12.60 -3.67
CA GLY A 30 1.63 -13.86 -3.93
C GLY A 30 3.16 -13.73 -4.03
N ARG A 31 3.72 -12.51 -4.06
CA ARG A 31 5.17 -12.27 -3.92
C ARG A 31 5.57 -12.06 -2.46
N TYR A 32 4.68 -11.45 -1.69
CA TYR A 32 4.83 -11.23 -0.26
C TYR A 32 3.57 -11.69 0.49
N THR A 33 3.72 -11.97 1.77
CA THR A 33 2.59 -12.26 2.65
C THR A 33 1.78 -10.99 2.93
N THR A 34 0.50 -11.15 3.26
CA THR A 34 -0.37 -10.01 3.63
C THR A 34 0.21 -9.18 4.78
N VAL A 35 0.86 -9.82 5.76
CA VAL A 35 1.49 -9.14 6.90
C VAL A 35 2.68 -8.28 6.47
N GLU A 36 3.51 -8.76 5.55
CA GLU A 36 4.63 -7.98 5.00
C GLU A 36 4.13 -6.78 4.19
N ILE A 37 3.10 -6.97 3.37
CA ILE A 37 2.47 -5.90 2.59
C ILE A 37 1.87 -4.84 3.54
N GLU A 38 1.19 -5.27 4.61
CA GLU A 38 0.63 -4.38 5.62
C GLU A 38 1.70 -3.59 6.36
N ALA A 39 2.81 -4.23 6.75
CA ALA A 39 3.91 -3.57 7.43
C ALA A 39 4.51 -2.43 6.59
N VAL A 40 4.72 -2.67 5.29
CA VAL A 40 5.22 -1.64 4.36
C VAL A 40 4.20 -0.52 4.20
N VAL A 41 2.91 -0.85 4.02
CA VAL A 41 1.85 0.15 3.90
C VAL A 41 1.80 1.05 5.14
N ARG A 42 1.83 0.49 6.36
CA ARG A 42 1.87 1.26 7.61
C ARG A 42 3.09 2.16 7.69
N TYR A 43 4.28 1.62 7.38
CA TYR A 43 5.52 2.40 7.37
C TYR A 43 5.42 3.62 6.44
N THR A 44 4.87 3.45 5.23
CA THR A 44 4.71 4.56 4.28
C THR A 44 3.68 5.61 4.66
N ARG A 45 2.80 5.32 5.61
CA ARG A 45 1.78 6.26 6.12
C ARG A 45 2.26 6.99 7.37
N GLU A 46 2.92 6.27 8.26
CA GLU A 46 3.20 6.75 9.61
C GLU A 46 4.58 7.38 9.76
N VAL A 47 5.53 7.06 8.86
CA VAL A 47 6.93 7.45 8.99
C VAL A 47 7.40 8.42 7.90
N LEU A 48 6.86 8.30 6.68
CA LEU A 48 7.29 9.08 5.50
C LEU A 48 6.34 10.24 5.20
#